data_AF-A0A535UQI8-F1
#
_entry.id   AF-A0A535UQI8-F1
#
_cell.length_a   1.000
_cell.length_b   1.000
_cell.length_c   1.000
_cell.angle_alpha   90.00
_cell.angle_beta   90.00
_cell.angle_gamma   90.00
#
_symmetry.space_group_name_H-M   'P 1'
#
loop_
_entity.id
_entity.type
_entity.pdbx_description
1 polymer ?
#
loop_
_entity_poly.entity_id
_entity_poly.type
_entity_poly.pdbx_seq_one_letter_code
_entity_poly.pdbx_strand_id
1 'polypeptide(L)'
;MATVPVTPDLGRLLTELQSRGVRLEGPVEARRGGAGPSDAGMIHVEGVPVTVPVTAGYVAGSPFTMRREDEGWGIYREGVRLASAQAPERPRYYALSTDDGIPYWKIALLHLDSLASTVIQSCAYWGTDDQCRFCGIELTLEAGSTVRVKRPEHLAEVAVAARDLDGAVDVTLTTGSTYGPDRGALYLARCAAAVKEASGLPVEAQFE
;
A
#
# COMPACT_ATOMS: atom_id res chain seq x y z
N MET A 1 13.96 -13.91 1.74
CA MET A 1 12.95 -14.96 1.51
C MET A 1 13.35 -15.77 0.28
N ALA A 2 13.13 -17.08 0.28
CA ALA A 2 13.34 -17.90 -0.92
C ALA A 2 12.33 -17.46 -1.99
N THR A 3 12.78 -17.26 -3.22
CA THR A 3 11.90 -16.91 -4.34
C THR A 3 11.00 -18.10 -4.67
N VAL A 4 9.69 -17.91 -4.58
CA VAL A 4 8.73 -18.92 -5.02
C VAL A 4 8.76 -18.97 -6.55
N PRO A 5 9.08 -20.13 -7.16
CA PRO A 5 9.12 -20.22 -8.62
C PRO A 5 7.70 -20.07 -9.20
N VAL A 6 7.52 -19.05 -10.04
CA VAL A 6 6.25 -18.79 -10.72
C VAL A 6 6.16 -19.65 -11.98
N THR A 7 5.26 -20.63 -11.99
CA THR A 7 4.97 -21.41 -13.19
C THR A 7 4.20 -20.56 -14.21
N PRO A 8 4.21 -20.90 -15.52
CA PRO A 8 3.45 -20.15 -16.53
C PRO A 8 1.95 -20.06 -16.22
N ASP A 9 1.36 -21.13 -15.68
CA ASP A 9 -0.06 -21.14 -15.29
C ASP A 9 -0.35 -20.24 -14.09
N LEU A 10 0.52 -20.26 -13.07
CA LEU A 10 0.42 -19.34 -11.95
C LEU A 10 0.60 -17.89 -12.41
N GLY A 11 1.58 -17.61 -13.25
CA GLY A 11 1.80 -16.27 -13.82
C GLY A 11 0.57 -15.77 -14.61
N ARG A 12 -0.08 -16.64 -15.38
CA ARG A 12 -1.34 -16.33 -16.07
C ARG A 12 -2.45 -16.01 -15.08
N LEU A 13 -2.63 -16.83 -14.04
CA LEU A 13 -3.62 -16.58 -13.00
C LEU A 13 -3.38 -15.23 -12.32
N LEU A 14 -2.16 -14.96 -11.85
CA LEU A 14 -1.81 -13.69 -11.19
C LEU A 14 -2.14 -12.48 -12.08
N THR A 15 -1.80 -12.56 -13.37
CA THR A 15 -2.11 -11.51 -14.35
C THR A 15 -3.62 -11.32 -14.52
N GLU A 16 -4.40 -12.41 -14.59
CA GLU A 16 -5.86 -12.34 -14.68
C GLU A 16 -6.47 -11.72 -13.40
N LEU A 17 -5.96 -12.06 -12.21
CA LEU A 17 -6.42 -11.48 -10.94
C LEU A 17 -6.12 -9.98 -10.90
N GLN A 18 -4.91 -9.54 -11.28
CA GLN A 18 -4.55 -8.13 -11.32
C GLN A 18 -5.40 -7.33 -12.34
N SER A 19 -5.79 -7.96 -13.44
CA SER A 19 -6.55 -7.30 -14.52
C SER A 19 -8.05 -7.26 -14.27
N ARG A 20 -8.61 -8.32 -13.67
CA ARG A 20 -10.07 -8.49 -13.49
C ARG A 20 -10.51 -8.28 -12.04
N GLY A 21 -9.58 -8.20 -11.11
CA GLY A 21 -9.83 -8.09 -9.67
C GLY A 21 -10.38 -9.38 -9.07
N VAL A 22 -10.62 -9.36 -7.77
CA VAL A 22 -11.14 -10.51 -7.00
C VAL A 22 -12.22 -10.06 -6.04
N ARG A 23 -13.38 -10.72 -6.08
CA ARG A 23 -14.43 -10.50 -5.09
C ARG A 23 -14.07 -11.16 -3.76
N LEU A 24 -14.27 -10.45 -2.65
CA LEU A 24 -14.02 -10.96 -1.31
C LEU A 24 -15.30 -11.54 -0.71
N GLU A 25 -15.29 -12.83 -0.35
CA GLU A 25 -16.35 -13.49 0.43
C GLU A 25 -15.94 -13.59 1.91
N GLY A 26 -15.62 -12.44 2.52
CA GLY A 26 -15.19 -12.34 3.92
C GLY A 26 -14.44 -11.03 4.21
N PRO A 27 -14.15 -10.73 5.49
CA PRO A 27 -13.40 -9.55 5.86
C PRO A 27 -11.92 -9.72 5.51
N VAL A 28 -11.43 -8.94 4.55
CA VAL A 28 -10.01 -8.78 4.22
C VAL A 28 -9.71 -7.30 4.25
N GLU A 29 -8.59 -6.91 4.87
CA GLU A 29 -8.18 -5.52 4.88
C GLU A 29 -7.87 -5.05 3.45
N ALA A 30 -8.54 -3.99 3.04
CA ALA A 30 -8.45 -3.44 1.69
C ALA A 30 -8.25 -1.94 1.77
N ARG A 31 -7.34 -1.41 0.94
CA ARG A 31 -7.11 0.02 0.84
C ARG A 31 -8.17 0.66 -0.04
N ARG A 32 -8.76 1.77 0.40
CA ARG A 32 -9.60 2.64 -0.45
C ARG A 32 -8.86 3.94 -0.75
N GLY A 33 -8.64 4.24 -2.03
CA GLY A 33 -7.92 5.44 -2.48
C GLY A 33 -6.39 5.39 -2.32
N GLY A 34 -5.74 6.52 -2.57
CA GLY A 34 -4.29 6.76 -2.44
C GLY A 34 -3.60 7.12 -3.76
N ALA A 35 -2.33 7.56 -3.67
CA ALA A 35 -1.45 7.67 -4.84
C ALA A 35 -0.90 6.25 -5.15
N GLY A 36 -1.01 5.79 -6.40
CA GLY A 36 -0.74 4.40 -6.82
C GLY A 36 -2.02 3.57 -7.05
N PRO A 37 -1.93 2.26 -7.38
CA PRO A 37 -3.10 1.42 -7.64
C PRO A 37 -4.06 1.41 -6.44
N SER A 38 -5.10 2.22 -6.51
CA SER A 38 -6.11 2.33 -5.46
C SER A 38 -6.94 1.04 -5.40
N ASP A 39 -7.66 0.85 -4.30
CA ASP A 39 -8.70 -0.18 -4.24
C ASP A 39 -8.19 -1.63 -4.30
N ALA A 40 -6.93 -1.83 -3.90
CA ALA A 40 -6.27 -3.11 -3.92
C ALA A 40 -6.13 -3.74 -2.53
N GLY A 41 -6.28 -5.07 -2.51
CA GLY A 41 -5.82 -5.94 -1.43
C GLY A 41 -4.43 -6.46 -1.78
N MET A 42 -3.61 -6.63 -0.75
CA MET A 42 -2.29 -7.23 -0.89
C MET A 42 -2.38 -8.62 -0.29
N ILE A 43 -2.23 -9.64 -1.11
CA ILE A 43 -2.42 -11.03 -0.71
C ILE A 43 -1.23 -11.87 -1.20
N HIS A 44 -1.10 -13.07 -0.68
CA HIS A 44 -0.23 -14.08 -1.27
C HIS A 44 -1.09 -15.10 -1.99
N VAL A 45 -0.70 -15.50 -3.21
CA VAL A 45 -1.35 -16.57 -3.98
C VAL A 45 -0.28 -17.62 -4.28
N GLU A 46 -0.47 -18.84 -3.78
CA GLU A 46 0.58 -19.88 -3.77
C GLU A 46 1.91 -19.37 -3.21
N GLY A 47 1.86 -18.52 -2.17
CA GLY A 47 3.05 -17.90 -1.56
C GLY A 47 3.66 -16.73 -2.37
N VAL A 48 3.13 -16.41 -3.55
CA VAL A 48 3.59 -15.26 -4.35
C VAL A 48 2.84 -14.00 -3.90
N PRO A 49 3.55 -12.94 -3.45
CA PRO A 49 2.91 -11.68 -3.10
C PRO A 49 2.32 -11.01 -4.35
N VAL A 50 1.05 -10.59 -4.25
CA VAL A 50 0.34 -9.94 -5.34
C VAL A 50 -0.58 -8.84 -4.81
N THR A 51 -0.55 -7.69 -5.49
CA THR A 51 -1.51 -6.60 -5.28
C THR A 51 -2.66 -6.78 -6.27
N VAL A 52 -3.88 -6.94 -5.77
CA VAL A 52 -5.06 -7.29 -6.58
C VAL A 52 -6.19 -6.30 -6.30
N PRO A 53 -6.89 -5.77 -7.32
CA PRO A 53 -8.07 -4.95 -7.13
C PRO A 53 -9.20 -5.73 -6.42
N VAL A 54 -9.70 -5.20 -5.31
CA VAL A 54 -10.75 -5.83 -4.50
C VAL A 54 -11.93 -4.90 -4.19
N THR A 55 -11.76 -3.58 -4.26
CA THR A 55 -12.84 -2.60 -4.01
C THR A 55 -13.23 -1.75 -5.23
N ALA A 56 -12.54 -1.90 -6.37
CA ALA A 56 -12.86 -1.15 -7.59
C ALA A 56 -14.22 -1.57 -8.17
N GLY A 57 -14.95 -0.64 -8.79
CA GLY A 57 -16.33 -0.89 -9.26
C GLY A 57 -16.49 -2.08 -10.22
N TYR A 58 -15.50 -2.32 -11.10
CA TYR A 58 -15.54 -3.44 -12.04
C TYR A 58 -15.36 -4.81 -11.37
N VAL A 59 -14.82 -4.85 -10.15
CA VAL A 59 -14.55 -6.11 -9.40
C VAL A 59 -15.86 -6.85 -9.11
N ALA A 60 -17.00 -6.15 -9.02
CA ALA A 60 -18.31 -6.78 -8.89
C ALA A 60 -18.59 -7.81 -10.00
N GLY A 61 -18.09 -7.56 -11.22
CA GLY A 61 -18.21 -8.46 -12.36
C GLY A 61 -17.05 -9.46 -12.54
N SER A 62 -16.08 -9.50 -11.61
CA SER A 62 -14.92 -10.40 -11.74
C SER A 62 -15.36 -11.88 -11.76
N PRO A 63 -14.81 -12.77 -12.60
CA PRO A 63 -15.08 -14.19 -12.49
C PRO A 63 -14.44 -14.82 -11.23
N PHE A 64 -13.52 -14.09 -10.58
CA PHE A 64 -12.73 -14.57 -9.45
C PHE A 64 -13.32 -14.19 -8.11
N THR A 65 -13.22 -15.12 -7.17
CA THR A 65 -13.64 -14.94 -5.78
C THR A 65 -12.58 -15.49 -4.84
N MET A 66 -12.32 -14.77 -3.74
CA MET A 66 -11.50 -15.23 -2.64
C MET A 66 -12.40 -15.61 -1.47
N ARG A 67 -12.30 -16.87 -1.03
CA ARG A 67 -13.16 -17.47 0.00
C ARG A 67 -12.32 -17.98 1.15
N ARG A 68 -12.86 -17.89 2.36
CA ARG A 68 -12.23 -18.48 3.53
C ARG A 68 -12.39 -20.00 3.47
N GLU A 69 -11.30 -20.72 3.70
CA GLU A 69 -11.27 -22.18 3.79
C GLU A 69 -11.01 -22.58 5.25
N ASP A 70 -11.01 -23.89 5.54
CA ASP A 70 -10.65 -24.41 6.87
C ASP A 70 -9.24 -23.95 7.27
N GLU A 71 -8.33 -23.87 6.30
CA GLU A 71 -7.00 -23.32 6.43
C GLU A 71 -6.80 -22.16 5.43
N GLY A 72 -6.73 -20.93 5.94
CA GLY A 72 -6.43 -19.75 5.12
C GLY A 72 -7.56 -19.38 4.14
N TRP A 73 -7.18 -19.11 2.90
CA TRP A 73 -8.08 -18.66 1.85
C TRP A 73 -7.84 -19.42 0.55
N GLY A 74 -8.85 -19.48 -0.32
CA GLY A 74 -8.76 -20.03 -1.66
C GLY A 74 -9.21 -19.02 -2.72
N ILE A 75 -8.54 -19.05 -3.88
CA ILE A 75 -8.96 -18.35 -5.10
C ILE A 75 -9.79 -19.31 -5.95
N TYR A 76 -10.97 -18.84 -6.35
CA TYR A 76 -11.92 -19.59 -7.15
C TYR A 76 -12.27 -18.84 -8.42
N ARG A 77 -12.52 -19.57 -9.51
CA ARG A 77 -13.16 -19.05 -10.73
C ARG A 77 -14.43 -19.86 -10.97
N GLU A 78 -15.57 -19.19 -10.96
CA GLU A 78 -16.88 -19.84 -11.23
C GLU A 78 -17.14 -21.08 -10.35
N GLY A 79 -16.66 -21.05 -9.09
CA GLY A 79 -16.81 -22.14 -8.13
C GLY A 79 -15.73 -23.23 -8.18
N VAL A 80 -14.84 -23.21 -9.17
CA VAL A 80 -13.68 -24.11 -9.24
C VAL A 80 -12.50 -23.50 -8.50
N ARG A 81 -11.92 -24.25 -7.54
CA ARG A 81 -10.73 -23.83 -6.80
C ARG A 81 -9.50 -23.83 -7.70
N LEU A 82 -8.77 -22.72 -7.75
CA LEU A 82 -7.60 -22.55 -8.61
C LEU A 82 -6.28 -22.49 -7.82
N ALA A 83 -6.27 -21.85 -6.66
CA ALA A 83 -5.06 -21.62 -5.89
C ALA A 83 -5.35 -21.39 -4.40
N SER A 84 -4.36 -21.67 -3.56
CA SER A 84 -4.31 -21.21 -2.18
C SER A 84 -4.01 -19.70 -2.12
N ALA A 85 -4.54 -19.03 -1.10
CA ALA A 85 -4.28 -17.64 -0.82
C ALA A 85 -4.15 -17.33 0.67
N GLN A 86 -3.48 -16.23 0.96
CA GLN A 86 -3.34 -15.69 2.31
C GLN A 86 -3.55 -14.18 2.27
N ALA A 87 -4.39 -13.68 3.16
CA ALA A 87 -4.48 -12.25 3.44
C ALA A 87 -3.53 -11.92 4.61
N PRO A 88 -2.73 -10.85 4.53
CA PRO A 88 -1.95 -10.37 5.65
C PRO A 88 -2.88 -9.97 6.79
N GLU A 89 -2.43 -10.21 8.01
CA GLU A 89 -3.07 -9.66 9.19
C GLU A 89 -2.91 -8.14 9.20
N ARG A 90 -3.80 -7.47 9.94
CA ARG A 90 -3.69 -6.04 10.16
C ARG A 90 -2.37 -5.72 10.87
N PRO A 91 -1.53 -4.81 10.34
CA PRO A 91 -0.27 -4.44 10.99
C PRO A 91 -0.49 -4.01 12.44
N ARG A 92 0.32 -4.55 13.36
CA ARG A 92 0.24 -4.30 14.80
C ARG A 92 0.50 -2.82 15.11
N TYR A 93 1.43 -2.18 14.40
CA TYR A 93 1.71 -0.76 14.60
C TYR A 93 0.52 0.15 14.28
N TYR A 94 -0.51 -0.30 13.54
CA TYR A 94 -1.72 0.49 13.29
C TYR A 94 -2.55 0.76 14.55
N ALA A 95 -2.32 0.02 15.63
CA ALA A 95 -2.95 0.29 16.93
C ALA A 95 -2.26 1.42 17.71
N LEU A 96 -1.13 1.94 17.22
CA LEU A 96 -0.34 2.97 17.90
C LEU A 96 -0.65 4.37 17.38
N SER A 97 -0.22 5.38 18.13
CA SER A 97 -0.34 6.79 17.80
C SER A 97 0.88 7.55 18.32
N THR A 98 1.22 8.65 17.65
CA THR A 98 2.29 9.55 18.10
C THR A 98 1.91 10.22 19.41
N ASP A 99 2.90 10.80 20.10
CA ASP A 99 2.68 11.55 21.35
C ASP A 99 1.71 12.74 21.18
N ASP A 100 1.66 13.32 19.98
CA ASP A 100 0.71 14.39 19.62
C ASP A 100 -0.63 13.86 19.07
N GLY A 101 -0.88 12.55 19.18
CA GLY A 101 -2.19 11.92 18.98
C GLY A 101 -2.53 11.56 17.53
N ILE A 102 -1.55 11.48 16.63
CA ILE A 102 -1.75 11.09 15.23
C ILE A 102 -1.66 9.56 15.13
N PRO A 103 -2.74 8.87 14.69
CA PRO A 103 -2.67 7.42 14.48
C PRO A 103 -1.61 7.06 13.43
N TYR A 104 -0.81 6.03 13.69
CA TYR A 104 0.28 5.65 12.79
C TYR A 104 -0.19 5.29 11.37
N TRP A 105 -1.37 4.68 11.24
CA TRP A 105 -1.97 4.37 9.95
C TRP A 105 -2.30 5.61 9.09
N LYS A 106 -2.34 6.83 9.67
CA LYS A 106 -2.44 8.10 8.93
C LYS A 106 -1.09 8.65 8.47
N ILE A 107 0.02 8.06 8.93
CA ILE A 107 1.38 8.51 8.65
C ILE A 107 2.00 7.63 7.57
N ALA A 108 1.96 6.31 7.72
CA ALA A 108 2.47 5.35 6.74
C ALA A 108 1.64 4.06 6.75
N LEU A 109 1.62 3.37 5.61
CA LEU A 109 0.90 2.11 5.41
C LEU A 109 1.88 0.98 5.09
N LEU A 110 1.59 -0.22 5.57
CA LEU A 110 2.39 -1.40 5.23
C LEU A 110 1.86 -2.02 3.94
N HIS A 111 2.74 -2.13 2.95
CA HIS A 111 2.50 -2.74 1.67
C HIS A 111 3.25 -4.05 1.58
N LEU A 112 2.59 -5.16 1.94
CA LEU A 112 3.24 -6.46 2.18
C LEU A 112 4.29 -6.32 3.29
N ASP A 113 5.58 -6.34 2.95
CA ASP A 113 6.72 -6.13 3.86
C ASP A 113 7.42 -4.78 3.64
N SER A 114 6.91 -3.92 2.76
CA SER A 114 7.46 -2.57 2.49
C SER A 114 6.59 -1.50 3.14
N LEU A 115 7.18 -0.58 3.91
CA LEU A 115 6.46 0.56 4.46
C LEU A 115 6.35 1.67 3.41
N ALA A 116 5.17 2.25 3.19
CA ALA A 116 4.99 3.32 2.21
C ALA A 116 4.36 4.58 2.81
N SER A 117 4.87 5.76 2.41
CA SER A 117 4.26 7.04 2.78
C SER A 117 4.45 8.13 1.72
N THR A 118 3.46 9.02 1.62
CA THR A 118 3.55 10.27 0.88
C THR A 118 3.85 11.41 1.86
N VAL A 119 5.05 12.01 1.78
CA VAL A 119 5.53 13.02 2.74
C VAL A 119 4.78 14.35 2.64
N ILE A 120 4.30 14.70 1.45
CA ILE A 120 3.42 15.85 1.16
C ILE A 120 2.22 15.33 0.38
N GLN A 121 1.06 15.28 1.03
CA GLN A 121 -0.20 14.75 0.49
C GLN A 121 -0.99 15.79 -0.31
N SER A 122 -0.31 16.60 -1.10
CA SER A 122 -0.92 17.60 -1.99
C SER A 122 -0.03 17.81 -3.20
N CYS A 123 -0.62 18.17 -4.35
CA CYS A 123 0.13 18.30 -5.59
C CYS A 123 -0.19 19.62 -6.29
N ALA A 124 0.83 20.30 -6.80
CA ALA A 124 0.71 21.54 -7.55
C ALA A 124 -0.10 21.40 -8.86
N TYR A 125 -0.20 20.17 -9.38
CA TYR A 125 -1.02 19.83 -10.55
C TYR A 125 -2.44 19.38 -10.18
N TRP A 126 -2.79 19.30 -8.89
CA TRP A 126 -4.14 18.91 -8.48
C TRP A 126 -5.17 19.97 -8.92
N GLY A 127 -6.22 19.54 -9.60
CA GLY A 127 -7.26 20.42 -10.14
C GLY A 127 -6.84 21.23 -11.37
N THR A 128 -5.67 20.97 -11.97
CA THR A 128 -5.22 21.62 -13.20
C THR A 128 -5.38 20.71 -14.42
N ASP A 129 -5.19 21.26 -15.62
CA ASP A 129 -5.18 20.47 -16.86
C ASP A 129 -4.04 19.44 -16.92
N ASP A 130 -3.00 19.63 -16.10
CA ASP A 130 -1.85 18.72 -15.96
C ASP A 130 -2.08 17.64 -14.88
N GLN A 131 -3.25 17.59 -14.24
CA GLN A 131 -3.55 16.58 -13.22
C GLN A 131 -3.45 15.16 -13.80
N CYS A 132 -2.64 14.32 -13.17
CA CYS A 132 -2.59 12.89 -13.49
C CYS A 132 -3.97 12.24 -13.28
N ARG A 133 -4.59 11.73 -14.35
CA ARG A 133 -5.94 11.13 -14.32
C ARG A 133 -6.12 9.95 -13.37
N PHE A 134 -5.02 9.27 -13.02
CA PHE A 134 -5.04 8.12 -12.13
C PHE A 134 -4.78 8.49 -10.66
N CYS A 135 -4.29 9.70 -10.39
CA CYS A 135 -3.78 10.03 -9.06
C CYS A 135 -4.94 10.39 -8.12
N GLY A 136 -4.95 9.76 -6.94
CA GLY A 136 -5.91 10.04 -5.86
C GLY A 136 -5.28 10.72 -4.64
N ILE A 137 -4.17 11.45 -4.81
CA ILE A 137 -3.37 11.99 -3.70
C ILE A 137 -4.19 12.85 -2.74
N GLU A 138 -4.96 13.84 -3.23
CA GLU A 138 -5.76 14.71 -2.36
C GLU A 138 -7.11 14.13 -1.95
N LEU A 139 -7.65 13.13 -2.68
CA LEU A 139 -8.87 12.43 -2.27
C LEU A 139 -8.69 11.76 -0.89
N THR A 140 -7.52 11.18 -0.63
CA THR A 140 -7.22 10.60 0.69
C THR A 140 -7.07 11.66 1.78
N LEU A 141 -6.59 12.84 1.41
CA LEU A 141 -6.49 13.98 2.32
C LEU A 141 -7.87 14.52 2.69
N GLU A 142 -8.74 14.70 1.70
CA GLU A 142 -10.14 15.11 1.88
C GLU A 142 -10.94 14.12 2.73
N ALA A 143 -10.70 12.82 2.55
CA ALA A 143 -11.32 11.76 3.34
C ALA A 143 -10.80 11.68 4.80
N GLY A 144 -9.79 12.47 5.16
CA GLY A 144 -9.20 12.48 6.51
C GLY A 144 -8.38 11.21 6.83
N SER A 145 -8.02 10.43 5.82
CA SER A 145 -7.30 9.15 5.93
C SER A 145 -5.79 9.32 6.13
N THR A 146 -5.31 10.56 6.14
CA THR A 146 -3.89 10.94 6.12
C THR A 146 -3.76 12.37 6.63
N VAL A 147 -2.55 12.78 7.03
CA VAL A 147 -2.21 14.20 7.30
C VAL A 147 -1.50 14.87 6.11
N ARG A 148 -1.67 16.19 5.93
CA ARG A 148 -1.19 16.91 4.73
C ARG A 148 0.33 16.89 4.55
N VAL A 149 1.08 17.12 5.62
CA VAL A 149 2.55 17.17 5.60
C VAL A 149 3.06 16.30 6.74
N LYS A 150 3.90 15.32 6.43
CA LYS A 150 4.43 14.37 7.42
C LYS A 150 5.72 14.90 8.03
N ARG A 151 5.75 15.03 9.35
CA ARG A 151 6.99 15.38 10.05
C ARG A 151 8.02 14.25 9.90
N PRO A 152 9.31 14.56 9.66
CA PRO A 152 10.36 13.54 9.58
C PRO A 152 10.41 12.65 10.81
N GLU A 153 10.23 13.24 12.00
CA GLU A 153 10.21 12.52 13.28
C GLU A 153 9.08 11.48 13.35
N HIS A 154 7.87 11.84 12.89
CA HIS A 154 6.74 10.91 12.90
C HIS A 154 6.94 9.76 11.91
N LEU A 155 7.54 10.03 10.74
CA LEU A 155 7.87 8.98 9.77
C LEU A 155 8.92 8.02 10.33
N ALA A 156 9.94 8.56 11.00
CA ALA A 156 11.00 7.78 11.63
C ALA A 156 10.44 6.87 12.74
N GLU A 157 9.58 7.42 13.60
CA GLU A 157 8.89 6.69 14.68
C GLU A 157 8.04 5.54 14.13
N VAL A 158 7.22 5.81 13.10
CA VAL A 158 6.40 4.78 12.46
C VAL A 158 7.24 3.72 11.75
N ALA A 159 8.36 4.10 11.13
CA ALA A 159 9.26 3.16 10.47
C ALA A 159 9.92 2.19 11.47
N VAL A 160 10.34 2.68 12.63
CA VAL A 160 10.84 1.83 13.73
C VAL A 160 9.76 0.86 14.19
N ALA A 161 8.53 1.35 14.42
CA ALA A 161 7.44 0.49 14.84
C ALA A 161 7.07 -0.57 13.79
N ALA A 162 7.01 -0.21 12.52
CA ALA A 162 6.73 -1.15 11.43
C ALA A 162 7.80 -2.22 11.29
N ARG A 163 9.08 -1.88 11.46
CA ARG A 163 10.20 -2.84 11.50
C ARG A 163 10.05 -3.80 12.68
N ASP A 164 9.91 -3.25 13.89
CA ASP A 164 10.00 -4.03 15.14
C ASP A 164 8.75 -4.89 15.38
N LEU A 165 7.59 -4.39 14.97
CA LEU A 165 6.30 -5.05 15.20
C LEU A 165 5.80 -5.80 13.98
N ASP A 166 6.14 -5.41 12.76
CA ASP A 166 5.52 -5.99 11.57
C ASP A 166 6.53 -6.51 10.55
N GLY A 167 7.83 -6.43 10.87
CA GLY A 167 8.89 -7.02 10.07
C GLY A 167 9.14 -6.28 8.75
N ALA A 168 8.81 -4.99 8.68
CA ALA A 168 9.06 -4.19 7.49
C ALA A 168 10.55 -4.25 7.09
N VAL A 169 10.83 -4.47 5.81
CA VAL A 169 12.18 -4.70 5.28
C VAL A 169 12.78 -3.48 4.58
N ASP A 170 11.93 -2.56 4.12
CA ASP A 170 12.31 -1.30 3.49
C ASP A 170 11.21 -0.23 3.66
N VAL A 171 11.51 0.99 3.21
CA VAL A 171 10.56 2.10 3.17
C VAL A 171 10.56 2.75 1.78
N THR A 172 9.38 2.92 1.19
CA THR A 172 9.15 3.78 0.03
C THR A 172 8.56 5.11 0.47
N LEU A 173 9.26 6.20 0.20
CA LEU A 173 8.76 7.56 0.40
C LEU A 173 8.52 8.24 -0.94
N THR A 174 7.35 8.85 -1.08
CA THR A 174 6.99 9.67 -2.24
C THR A 174 6.55 11.07 -1.80
N THR A 175 6.43 12.01 -2.73
CA THR A 175 5.93 13.37 -2.48
C THR A 175 4.98 13.80 -3.59
N GLY A 176 3.94 14.56 -3.24
CA GLY A 176 3.28 15.38 -4.25
C GLY A 176 4.19 16.53 -4.67
N SER A 177 4.14 16.88 -5.96
CA SER A 177 4.96 17.96 -6.53
C SER A 177 4.55 19.30 -5.92
N THR A 178 5.51 20.06 -5.41
CA THR A 178 5.26 21.41 -4.87
C THR A 178 5.50 22.50 -5.92
N TYR A 179 5.08 23.73 -5.62
CA TYR A 179 5.41 24.91 -6.45
C TYR A 179 6.86 25.38 -6.28
N GLY A 180 7.60 24.82 -5.31
CA GLY A 180 9.00 25.15 -5.09
C GLY A 180 9.89 24.66 -6.24
N PRO A 181 11.08 25.27 -6.43
CA PRO A 181 12.00 24.89 -7.50
C PRO A 181 12.54 23.46 -7.35
N ASP A 182 12.53 22.91 -6.15
CA ASP A 182 12.93 21.52 -5.86
C ASP A 182 11.76 20.53 -5.97
N ARG A 183 10.54 20.99 -6.31
CA ARG A 183 9.31 20.18 -6.38
C ARG A 183 9.00 19.37 -5.11
N GLY A 184 9.61 19.71 -3.97
CA GLY A 184 9.48 18.97 -2.70
C GLY A 184 10.58 17.94 -2.43
N ALA A 185 11.54 17.76 -3.35
CA ALA A 185 12.63 16.79 -3.22
C ALA A 185 13.50 17.02 -1.98
N LEU A 186 13.77 18.28 -1.58
CA LEU A 186 14.55 18.56 -0.38
C LEU A 186 13.81 18.13 0.89
N TYR A 187 12.48 18.25 0.91
CA TYR A 187 11.70 17.79 2.06
C TYR A 187 11.65 16.26 2.12
N LEU A 188 11.46 15.61 0.97
CA LEU A 188 11.55 14.16 0.86
C LEU A 188 12.90 13.65 1.35
N ALA A 189 14.00 14.30 0.97
CA ALA A 189 15.35 13.95 1.42
C ALA A 189 15.50 14.06 2.95
N ARG A 190 14.95 15.11 3.58
CA ARG A 190 14.94 15.23 5.06
C ARG A 190 14.17 14.09 5.72
N CYS A 191 13.01 13.73 5.16
CA CYS A 191 12.20 12.61 5.67
C CYS A 191 12.94 11.28 5.51
N ALA A 192 13.54 11.03 4.34
CA ALA A 192 14.30 9.83 4.06
C ALA A 192 15.52 9.68 4.99
N ALA A 193 16.23 10.78 5.27
CA ALA A 193 17.35 10.79 6.20
C ALA A 193 16.91 10.41 7.62
N ALA A 194 15.84 11.03 8.14
CA ALA A 194 15.32 10.74 9.46
C ALA A 194 14.85 9.27 9.60
N VAL A 195 14.13 8.76 8.61
CA VAL A 195 13.70 7.35 8.57
C VAL A 195 14.90 6.42 8.58
N LYS A 196 15.89 6.66 7.72
CA LYS A 196 17.08 5.81 7.61
C LYS A 196 17.91 5.83 8.90
N GLU A 197 18.07 6.99 9.51
CA GLU A 197 18.83 7.15 10.76
C GLU A 197 18.19 6.41 11.93
N ALA A 198 16.86 6.52 12.09
CA ALA A 198 16.17 5.90 13.22
C ALA A 198 15.91 4.40 13.03
N SER A 199 15.49 3.99 11.82
CA SER A 199 15.03 2.62 11.55
C SER A 199 16.13 1.72 10.98
N GLY A 200 17.20 2.27 10.40
CA GLY A 200 18.19 1.49 9.66
C GLY A 200 17.66 0.83 8.38
N LEU A 201 16.39 1.05 8.02
CA LEU A 201 15.79 0.47 6.82
C LEU A 201 16.36 1.15 5.55
N PRO A 202 16.54 0.40 4.45
CA PRO A 202 16.70 0.99 3.13
C PRO A 202 15.52 1.89 2.78
N VAL A 203 15.78 3.01 2.12
CA VAL A 203 14.74 3.97 1.71
C VAL A 203 14.79 4.17 0.20
N GLU A 204 13.69 3.86 -0.47
CA GLU A 204 13.41 4.27 -1.85
C GLU A 204 12.72 5.65 -1.83
N ALA A 205 13.21 6.58 -2.66
CA ALA A 205 12.64 7.92 -2.79
C ALA A 205 12.08 8.13 -4.20
N GLN A 206 10.78 8.43 -4.29
CA GLN A 206 10.06 8.65 -5.55
C GLN A 206 9.61 10.11 -5.65
N PHE A 207 10.16 10.83 -6.62
CA PHE A 207 9.86 12.25 -6.86
C PHE A 207 10.04 12.57 -8.36
N GLU A 208 9.57 13.76 -8.73
CA GLU A 208 9.71 14.37 -10.06
C GLU A 208 10.86 15.39 -10.07
#